data_AF-A0A537KBX2-F1
#
_entry.id   AF-A0A537KBX2-F1
#
_cell.length_a   1.000
_cell.length_b   1.000
_cell.length_c   1.000
_cell.angle_alpha   90.00
_cell.angle_beta   90.00
_cell.angle_gamma   90.00
#
_symmetry.space_group_name_H-M   'P 1'
#
loop_
_entity.id
_entity.type
_entity.pdbx_description
1 polymer ?
#
loop_
_entity_poly.entity_id
_entity_poly.type
_entity_poly.pdbx_seq_one_letter_code
_entity_poly.pdbx_strand_id
1 'polypeptide(L)'
;MEMPKGLLIVMHNGFAKITVTEALKALPSAWHSLEREIVEINYSQLLDLSKLYDTGYEQYALEHRRIFANGIAPFLINHPDYKTIYFGLAPIPLCIDLGHLFYNYRDILIYHKHHVTKEWYSDLDRNSDPNSLSVTGVPDRNQKGISDALIRLGISHPINPDDTFEILPNAAEIDILFEKPNEDVVRTKAQLLEIGEAIKGAFDDLSNNRSSLDRIHLFASIGCGVAFVVGTKISPNIHSYIQTYTYSRTKDPKYTKALLIKAQIRAERKIGEKEREIIDRLRTISSDELTQNIRKYTDENESMSRGRTWYQGIMPKLGTAIMSEEFWKNLPALYETSLKDDSFDMETKTVDGFYWSKNKWVVDDGFFLSLNNRIKDPVDILQAIRLFLFHEALHYKKHRMNNYTAVEIGSFPKLLETADYQADVFAIINEYGYYSKMVKEVSNPQEFFLNAIKVATETMWSFDDNGAGLEEIQIRRLNRYMIWYWQYARIEQEGKNLDSILGILQEKPVIELNGLCTKEENNRFFFVLEKRKGSPLELAVFHKNELVRNGSSSSLPIENLVQGVKEMNGEMILDVMRSFVSH
;
A
#
# COMPACT_ATOMS: atom_id res chain seq x y z
N MET A 1 8.67 -2.59 -44.30
CA MET A 1 8.48 -3.32 -43.02
C MET A 1 7.86 -4.65 -43.40
N GLU A 2 8.42 -5.77 -42.94
CA GLU A 2 7.84 -7.10 -43.19
C GLU A 2 6.45 -7.17 -42.53
N MET A 3 5.49 -7.82 -43.19
CA MET A 3 4.11 -7.90 -42.70
C MET A 3 4.05 -8.88 -41.52
N PRO A 4 3.60 -8.46 -40.33
CA PRO A 4 3.53 -9.37 -39.19
C PRO A 4 2.41 -10.39 -39.38
N LYS A 5 2.54 -11.58 -38.77
CA LYS A 5 1.52 -12.63 -38.86
C LYS A 5 0.26 -12.31 -38.06
N GLY A 6 0.41 -11.50 -37.02
CA GLY A 6 -0.66 -11.00 -36.17
C GLY A 6 -0.15 -9.90 -35.24
N LEU A 7 -1.04 -9.37 -34.41
CA LEU A 7 -0.76 -8.23 -33.53
C LEU A 7 -1.07 -8.57 -32.08
N LEU A 8 -0.22 -8.11 -31.16
CA LEU A 8 -0.58 -7.96 -29.75
C LEU A 8 -0.70 -6.47 -29.47
N ILE A 9 -1.90 -5.99 -29.17
CA ILE A 9 -2.16 -4.58 -28.86
C ILE A 9 -2.34 -4.42 -27.36
N VAL A 10 -1.41 -3.73 -26.72
CA VAL A 10 -1.45 -3.40 -25.29
C VAL A 10 -1.90 -1.95 -25.14
N MET A 11 -3.08 -1.76 -24.53
CA MET A 11 -3.66 -0.45 -24.25
C MET A 11 -3.59 -0.17 -22.74
N HIS A 12 -2.77 0.80 -22.36
CA HIS A 12 -2.50 1.16 -20.98
C HIS A 12 -3.32 2.39 -20.57
N ASN A 13 -4.49 2.13 -19.98
CA ASN A 13 -5.57 3.08 -19.73
C ASN A 13 -5.49 3.64 -18.30
N GLY A 14 -4.67 4.67 -18.09
CA GLY A 14 -4.51 5.31 -16.79
C GLY A 14 -5.38 6.54 -16.58
N PHE A 15 -5.09 7.62 -17.31
CA PHE A 15 -5.77 8.91 -17.22
C PHE A 15 -7.05 8.97 -18.05
N ALA A 16 -7.06 8.23 -19.16
CA ALA A 16 -8.17 8.19 -20.09
C ALA A 16 -8.23 6.82 -20.74
N LYS A 17 -9.44 6.40 -21.10
CA LYS A 17 -9.66 5.16 -21.85
C LYS A 17 -9.20 5.36 -23.29
N ILE A 18 -8.34 4.46 -23.76
CA ILE A 18 -7.97 4.31 -25.16
C ILE A 18 -8.96 3.32 -25.77
N THR A 19 -9.65 3.73 -26.84
CA THR A 19 -10.59 2.83 -27.51
C THR A 19 -9.89 1.95 -28.54
N VAL A 20 -10.38 0.72 -28.71
CA VAL A 20 -9.92 -0.19 -29.78
C VAL A 20 -9.99 0.49 -31.14
N THR A 21 -11.07 1.24 -31.41
CA THR A 21 -11.24 1.96 -32.67
C THR A 21 -10.15 3.00 -32.91
N GLU A 22 -9.79 3.79 -31.90
CA GLU A 22 -8.71 4.77 -32.00
C GLU A 22 -7.35 4.09 -32.23
N ALA A 23 -7.07 3.01 -31.49
CA ALA A 23 -5.83 2.26 -31.63
C ALA A 23 -5.70 1.66 -33.05
N LEU A 24 -6.76 1.02 -33.56
CA LEU A 24 -6.78 0.44 -34.91
C LEU A 24 -6.66 1.50 -36.01
N LYS A 25 -7.32 2.66 -35.85
CA LYS A 25 -7.22 3.78 -36.80
C LYS A 25 -5.77 4.27 -36.96
N ALA A 26 -4.95 4.19 -35.91
CA ALA A 26 -3.55 4.60 -35.93
C ALA A 26 -2.62 3.58 -36.63
N LEU A 27 -3.07 2.34 -36.80
CA LEU A 27 -2.28 1.30 -37.47
C LEU A 27 -2.29 1.48 -38.99
N PRO A 28 -1.24 1.02 -39.69
CA PRO A 28 -1.26 0.93 -41.14
C PRO A 28 -2.50 0.18 -41.64
N SER A 29 -3.16 0.67 -42.69
CA SER A 29 -4.37 0.06 -43.24
C SER A 29 -4.19 -1.41 -43.62
N ALA A 30 -2.99 -1.77 -44.09
CA ALA A 30 -2.62 -3.15 -44.39
C ALA A 30 -2.66 -4.09 -43.17
N TRP A 31 -2.63 -3.57 -41.94
CA TRP A 31 -2.65 -4.35 -40.71
C TRP A 31 -4.06 -4.54 -40.13
N HIS A 32 -5.07 -3.84 -40.66
CA HIS A 32 -6.44 -3.87 -40.12
C HIS A 32 -7.11 -5.25 -40.23
N SER A 33 -6.69 -6.08 -41.19
CA SER A 33 -7.19 -7.45 -41.38
C SER A 33 -6.41 -8.53 -40.65
N LEU A 34 -5.32 -8.18 -39.95
CA LEU A 34 -4.51 -9.16 -39.23
C LEU A 34 -5.23 -9.67 -37.98
N GLU A 35 -4.98 -10.94 -37.64
CA GLU A 35 -5.35 -11.51 -36.35
C GLU A 35 -4.71 -10.70 -35.22
N ARG A 36 -5.45 -10.50 -34.13
CA ARG A 36 -5.04 -9.63 -33.05
C ARG A 36 -5.56 -10.09 -31.70
N GLU A 37 -4.69 -9.98 -30.71
CA GLU A 37 -5.03 -10.03 -29.30
C GLU A 37 -4.98 -8.61 -28.74
N ILE A 38 -5.97 -8.26 -27.91
CA ILE A 38 -6.08 -6.94 -27.30
C ILE A 38 -6.05 -7.10 -25.79
N VAL A 39 -5.03 -6.53 -25.16
CA VAL A 39 -4.90 -6.50 -23.71
C VAL A 39 -5.13 -5.09 -23.22
N GLU A 40 -6.23 -4.88 -22.50
CA GLU A 40 -6.52 -3.62 -21.83
C GLU A 40 -6.02 -3.67 -20.39
N ILE A 41 -5.07 -2.78 -20.05
CA ILE A 41 -4.65 -2.54 -18.67
C ILE A 41 -5.51 -1.39 -18.17
N ASN A 42 -6.54 -1.73 -17.39
CA ASN A 42 -7.51 -0.79 -16.83
C ASN A 42 -7.32 -0.70 -15.32
N TYR A 43 -7.48 0.50 -14.77
CA TYR A 43 -7.60 0.71 -13.33
C TYR A 43 -9.07 0.80 -12.93
N SER A 44 -9.40 0.44 -11.68
CA SER A 44 -10.77 0.43 -11.14
C SER A 44 -11.49 1.76 -11.33
N GLN A 45 -10.75 2.86 -11.28
CA GLN A 45 -11.14 4.18 -11.76
C GLN A 45 -9.98 4.79 -12.54
N LEU A 46 -10.28 5.60 -13.55
CA LEU A 46 -9.24 6.41 -14.22
C LEU A 46 -8.55 7.28 -13.16
N LEU A 47 -7.22 7.31 -13.22
CA LEU A 47 -6.40 8.04 -12.28
C LEU A 47 -6.59 9.54 -12.49
N ASP A 48 -6.94 10.22 -11.40
CA ASP A 48 -7.05 11.67 -11.39
C ASP A 48 -5.65 12.28 -11.33
N LEU A 49 -5.32 13.11 -12.32
CA LEU A 49 -4.03 13.82 -12.40
C LEU A 49 -3.75 14.63 -11.12
N SER A 50 -4.78 15.13 -10.45
CA SER A 50 -4.64 15.90 -9.20
C SER A 50 -4.29 15.05 -7.99
N LYS A 51 -4.48 13.72 -8.07
CA LYS A 51 -4.29 12.76 -6.97
C LYS A 51 -3.08 11.85 -7.13
N LEU A 52 -2.23 12.11 -8.11
CA LEU A 52 -1.05 11.27 -8.38
C LEU A 52 -0.07 11.19 -7.20
N TYR A 53 -0.08 12.16 -6.31
CA TYR A 53 0.73 12.16 -5.07
C TYR A 53 0.27 11.13 -4.05
N ASP A 54 -1.04 10.86 -4.02
CA ASP A 54 -1.67 10.01 -3.01
C ASP A 54 -1.96 8.61 -3.56
N THR A 55 -1.40 8.30 -4.73
CA THR A 55 -1.66 7.06 -5.45
C THR A 55 -0.74 5.96 -4.92
N GLY A 56 -1.32 4.86 -4.42
CA GLY A 56 -0.59 3.64 -4.08
C GLY A 56 -0.11 2.91 -5.34
N TYR A 57 1.00 3.38 -5.91
CA TYR A 57 1.57 2.89 -7.17
C TYR A 57 1.93 1.39 -7.11
N GLU A 58 2.27 0.88 -5.93
CA GLU A 58 2.64 -0.51 -5.69
C GLU A 58 1.51 -1.48 -6.06
N GLN A 59 0.26 -1.13 -5.78
CA GLN A 59 -0.89 -1.99 -6.10
C GLN A 59 -1.10 -2.08 -7.62
N TYR A 60 -0.97 -0.96 -8.32
CA TYR A 60 -1.08 -0.95 -9.78
C TYR A 60 0.08 -1.70 -10.44
N ALA A 61 1.28 -1.60 -9.89
CA ALA A 61 2.44 -2.37 -10.34
C ALA A 61 2.27 -3.88 -10.09
N LEU A 62 1.59 -4.28 -9.00
CA LEU A 62 1.20 -5.68 -8.79
C LEU A 62 0.22 -6.16 -9.87
N GLU A 63 -0.80 -5.36 -10.18
CA GLU A 63 -1.75 -5.67 -11.25
C GLU A 63 -1.06 -5.78 -12.62
N HIS A 64 -0.10 -4.90 -12.93
CA HIS A 64 0.71 -5.04 -14.14
C HIS A 64 1.42 -6.39 -14.19
N ARG A 65 2.06 -6.81 -13.09
CA ARG A 65 2.74 -8.11 -13.01
C ARG A 65 1.78 -9.27 -13.23
N ARG A 66 0.55 -9.18 -12.69
CA ARG A 66 -0.51 -10.20 -12.85
C ARG A 66 -0.98 -10.29 -14.29
N ILE A 67 -1.33 -9.17 -14.90
CA ILE A 67 -1.78 -9.09 -16.29
C ILE A 67 -0.66 -9.58 -17.21
N PHE A 68 0.58 -9.18 -16.91
CA PHE A 68 1.72 -9.58 -17.69
C PHE A 68 1.97 -11.09 -17.59
N ALA A 69 2.06 -11.64 -16.38
CA ALA A 69 2.36 -13.05 -16.17
C ALA A 69 1.26 -14.00 -16.67
N ASN A 70 -0.02 -13.62 -16.51
CA ASN A 70 -1.14 -14.50 -16.88
C ASN A 70 -1.63 -14.31 -18.33
N GLY A 71 -1.46 -13.13 -18.92
CA GLY A 71 -1.98 -12.80 -20.24
C GLY A 71 -0.88 -12.55 -21.27
N ILE A 72 -0.09 -11.49 -21.04
CA ILE A 72 0.87 -10.98 -22.04
C ILE A 72 2.04 -11.95 -22.27
N ALA A 73 2.73 -12.39 -21.22
CA ALA A 73 3.94 -13.20 -21.35
C ALA A 73 3.67 -14.56 -22.00
N PRO A 74 2.62 -15.33 -21.62
CA PRO A 74 2.27 -16.56 -22.33
C PRO A 74 1.96 -16.32 -23.81
N PHE A 75 1.25 -15.22 -24.13
CA PHE A 75 0.94 -14.87 -25.51
C PHE A 75 2.21 -14.58 -26.32
N LEU A 76 3.13 -13.77 -25.79
CA LEU A 76 4.40 -13.45 -26.43
C LEU A 76 5.27 -14.69 -26.68
N ILE A 77 5.20 -15.68 -25.79
CA ILE A 77 5.92 -16.97 -25.93
C ILE A 77 5.30 -17.83 -27.05
N ASN A 78 3.97 -17.89 -27.11
CA ASN A 78 3.25 -18.71 -28.07
C ASN A 78 3.21 -18.09 -29.48
N HIS A 79 3.33 -16.77 -29.57
CA HIS A 79 3.24 -15.99 -30.81
C HIS A 79 4.48 -15.09 -31.02
N PRO A 80 5.69 -15.65 -31.17
CA PRO A 80 6.92 -14.87 -31.30
C PRO A 80 7.02 -14.08 -32.62
N ASP A 81 6.18 -14.39 -33.60
CA ASP A 81 6.07 -13.75 -34.91
C ASP A 81 4.98 -12.66 -34.97
N TYR A 82 4.31 -12.40 -33.85
CA TYR A 82 3.34 -11.33 -33.73
C TYR A 82 4.03 -10.00 -33.42
N LYS A 83 3.48 -8.91 -33.96
CA LYS A 83 3.96 -7.57 -33.67
C LYS A 83 3.34 -7.06 -32.38
N THR A 84 4.17 -6.75 -31.39
CA THR A 84 3.70 -6.11 -30.15
C THR A 84 3.58 -4.61 -30.37
N ILE A 85 2.44 -4.04 -30.00
CA ILE A 85 2.11 -2.63 -30.14
C ILE A 85 1.67 -2.08 -28.78
N TYR A 86 2.23 -0.94 -28.39
CA TYR A 86 1.92 -0.28 -27.13
C TYR A 86 1.30 1.10 -27.35
N PHE A 87 0.17 1.32 -26.67
CA PHE A 87 -0.49 2.61 -26.50
C PHE A 87 -0.61 2.92 -25.01
N GLY A 88 -0.19 4.12 -24.58
CA GLY A 88 -0.21 4.47 -23.17
C GLY A 88 -0.71 5.86 -22.87
N LEU A 89 -1.64 5.95 -21.91
CA LEU A 89 -2.10 7.16 -21.26
C LEU A 89 -2.15 6.91 -19.75
N ALA A 90 -0.99 6.72 -19.12
CA ALA A 90 -0.89 6.37 -17.71
C ALA A 90 0.25 7.14 -17.02
N PRO A 91 0.30 7.20 -15.68
CA PRO A 91 1.38 7.86 -14.96
C PRO A 91 2.75 7.34 -15.37
N ILE A 92 3.73 8.24 -15.43
CA ILE A 92 5.10 7.93 -15.82
C ILE A 92 5.71 6.77 -15.01
N PRO A 93 5.59 6.72 -13.66
CA PRO A 93 6.05 5.57 -12.87
C PRO A 93 5.47 4.23 -13.32
N LEU A 94 4.17 4.20 -13.65
CA LEU A 94 3.44 3.01 -14.08
C LEU A 94 3.80 2.58 -15.49
N CYS A 95 4.06 3.52 -16.39
CA CYS A 95 4.59 3.23 -17.72
C CYS A 95 6.00 2.62 -17.65
N ILE A 96 6.87 3.14 -16.77
CA ILE A 96 8.21 2.58 -16.54
C ILE A 96 8.12 1.17 -15.97
N ASP A 97 7.28 0.95 -14.95
CA ASP A 97 7.07 -0.37 -14.35
C ASP A 97 6.58 -1.40 -15.37
N LEU A 98 5.53 -1.06 -16.14
CA LEU A 98 5.05 -1.96 -17.17
C LEU A 98 6.15 -2.25 -18.20
N GLY A 99 6.88 -1.23 -18.65
CA GLY A 99 8.01 -1.38 -19.58
C GLY A 99 9.10 -2.30 -19.03
N HIS A 100 9.38 -2.25 -17.73
CA HIS A 100 10.36 -3.14 -17.08
C HIS A 100 10.00 -4.62 -17.21
N LEU A 101 8.71 -4.96 -17.18
CA LEU A 101 8.26 -6.34 -17.42
C LEU A 101 8.60 -6.82 -18.85
N PHE A 102 8.74 -5.89 -19.79
CA PHE A 102 9.12 -6.16 -21.18
C PHE A 102 10.65 -6.16 -21.43
N TYR A 103 11.52 -6.06 -20.41
CA TYR A 103 12.98 -5.89 -20.56
C TYR A 103 13.68 -6.81 -21.60
N ASN A 104 13.26 -8.07 -21.72
CA ASN A 104 13.87 -9.03 -22.66
C ASN A 104 13.11 -9.18 -23.99
N TYR A 105 12.00 -8.47 -24.18
CA TYR A 105 11.18 -8.56 -25.38
C TYR A 105 11.61 -7.51 -26.39
N ARG A 106 11.85 -7.97 -27.62
CA ARG A 106 12.37 -7.13 -28.70
C ARG A 106 11.25 -6.65 -29.61
N ASP A 107 11.50 -5.51 -30.24
CA ASP A 107 10.72 -5.00 -31.38
C ASP A 107 9.25 -4.62 -31.09
N ILE A 108 9.04 -3.89 -30.00
CA ILE A 108 7.76 -3.27 -29.64
C ILE A 108 7.57 -1.99 -30.46
N LEU A 109 6.40 -1.84 -31.09
CA LEU A 109 6.01 -0.61 -31.78
C LEU A 109 5.23 0.28 -30.82
N ILE A 110 5.75 1.49 -30.57
CA ILE A 110 5.19 2.40 -29.58
C ILE A 110 4.50 3.55 -30.30
N TYR A 111 3.25 3.80 -29.92
CA TYR A 111 2.47 4.93 -30.40
C TYR A 111 2.41 6.01 -29.32
N HIS A 112 2.66 7.25 -29.76
CA HIS A 112 2.58 8.47 -28.97
C HIS A 112 1.29 9.19 -29.30
N LYS A 113 0.69 9.85 -28.30
CA LYS A 113 -0.49 10.70 -28.51
C LYS A 113 -0.04 12.15 -28.62
N HIS A 114 -0.26 12.78 -29.76
CA HIS A 114 0.11 14.18 -30.00
C HIS A 114 -0.63 15.10 -29.03
N HIS A 115 0.08 16.03 -28.35
CA HIS A 115 -0.53 16.83 -27.28
C HIS A 115 -1.63 17.78 -27.78
N VAL A 116 -1.48 18.39 -28.97
CA VAL A 116 -2.52 19.23 -29.60
C VAL A 116 -3.60 18.42 -30.33
N THR A 117 -3.24 17.65 -31.37
CA THR A 117 -4.23 17.01 -32.26
C THR A 117 -4.94 15.82 -31.61
N LYS A 118 -4.36 15.28 -30.52
CA LYS A 118 -4.82 14.08 -29.81
C LYS A 118 -4.81 12.81 -30.67
N GLU A 119 -4.16 12.84 -31.84
CA GLU A 119 -3.98 11.68 -32.71
C GLU A 119 -2.78 10.83 -32.28
N TRP A 120 -2.85 9.53 -32.56
CA TRP A 120 -1.78 8.58 -32.28
C TRP A 120 -0.82 8.45 -33.46
N TYR A 121 0.48 8.46 -33.19
CA TYR A 121 1.53 8.35 -34.19
C TYR A 121 2.70 7.49 -33.68
N SER A 122 3.40 6.80 -34.60
CA SER A 122 4.67 6.12 -34.32
C SER A 122 5.84 6.69 -35.12
N ASP A 123 5.54 7.46 -36.16
CA ASP A 123 6.50 8.20 -36.98
C ASP A 123 5.80 9.47 -37.51
N LEU A 124 6.27 10.65 -37.12
CA LEU A 124 5.90 11.94 -37.70
C LEU A 124 7.04 12.37 -38.62
N ASP A 125 6.67 12.78 -39.83
CA ASP A 125 7.50 13.01 -41.02
C ASP A 125 8.99 13.41 -40.77
N ARG A 126 9.90 12.77 -41.52
CA ARG A 126 11.37 12.82 -41.30
C ARG A 126 12.04 14.16 -41.55
N ASN A 127 11.31 15.16 -42.04
CA ASN A 127 11.83 16.47 -42.44
C ASN A 127 11.84 17.51 -41.32
N SER A 128 11.84 17.10 -40.05
CA SER A 128 11.95 18.03 -38.92
C SER A 128 13.42 18.37 -38.62
N ASP A 129 13.64 19.59 -38.11
CA ASP A 129 14.97 20.04 -37.69
C ASP A 129 15.60 19.03 -36.72
N PRO A 130 16.88 18.67 -36.90
CA PRO A 130 17.56 17.78 -35.97
C PRO A 130 17.61 18.42 -34.58
N ASN A 131 17.05 17.72 -33.59
CA ASN A 131 17.18 18.07 -32.17
C ASN A 131 18.10 17.03 -31.53
N SER A 132 19.28 17.45 -31.13
CA SER A 132 20.32 16.56 -30.57
C SER A 132 20.00 16.20 -29.12
N LEU A 133 20.20 14.92 -28.79
CA LEU A 133 20.15 14.46 -27.42
C LEU A 133 21.53 14.66 -26.78
N SER A 134 21.57 15.26 -25.60
CA SER A 134 22.79 15.46 -24.81
C SER A 134 22.74 14.62 -23.54
N VAL A 135 23.88 14.03 -23.19
CA VAL A 135 24.08 13.31 -21.94
C VAL A 135 25.28 13.94 -21.23
N THR A 136 25.09 14.41 -20.00
CA THR A 136 26.14 15.07 -19.21
C THR A 136 26.18 14.52 -17.79
N GLY A 137 27.29 14.73 -17.07
CA GLY A 137 27.45 14.25 -15.69
C GLY A 137 27.83 12.77 -15.56
N VAL A 138 28.09 12.09 -16.68
CA VAL A 138 28.59 10.70 -16.68
C VAL A 138 29.96 10.66 -15.97
N PRO A 139 30.15 9.86 -14.92
CA PRO A 139 31.40 9.87 -14.17
C PRO A 139 32.57 9.30 -14.97
N ASP A 140 33.68 10.05 -15.07
CA ASP A 140 34.90 9.58 -15.75
C ASP A 140 35.73 8.58 -14.90
N ARG A 141 35.43 8.45 -13.60
CA ARG A 141 36.17 7.58 -12.64
C ARG A 141 35.27 7.11 -11.49
N ASN A 142 35.66 6.01 -10.85
CA ASN A 142 35.01 5.51 -9.63
C ASN A 142 35.09 6.54 -8.48
N GLN A 143 33.94 7.07 -8.08
CA GLN A 143 33.81 7.99 -6.95
C GLN A 143 33.52 7.19 -5.68
N LYS A 144 34.48 7.13 -4.75
CA LYS A 144 34.29 6.47 -3.44
C LYS A 144 33.47 7.39 -2.51
N GLY A 145 32.49 6.84 -1.81
CA GLY A 145 31.72 7.55 -0.77
C GLY A 145 30.38 8.14 -1.21
N ILE A 146 29.92 7.88 -2.44
CA ILE A 146 28.59 8.29 -2.91
C ILE A 146 27.64 7.09 -2.80
N SER A 147 26.60 7.20 -1.96
CA SER A 147 25.56 6.18 -1.75
C SER A 147 24.40 6.28 -2.73
N ASP A 148 24.19 7.45 -3.34
CA ASP A 148 23.00 7.75 -4.16
C ASP A 148 23.41 8.36 -5.51
N ALA A 149 22.70 7.97 -6.57
CA ALA A 149 22.82 8.58 -7.89
C ALA A 149 21.45 8.98 -8.39
N LEU A 150 21.38 10.07 -9.12
CA LEU A 150 20.16 10.54 -9.77
C LEU A 150 20.36 10.72 -11.27
N ILE A 151 19.27 10.51 -12.00
CA ILE A 151 19.16 10.79 -13.43
C ILE A 151 18.01 11.77 -13.61
N ARG A 152 18.26 12.90 -14.27
CA ARG A 152 17.25 13.84 -14.73
C ARG A 152 17.02 13.61 -16.23
N LEU A 153 15.86 13.08 -16.57
CA LEU A 153 15.45 12.83 -17.95
C LEU A 153 14.43 13.88 -18.39
N GLY A 154 14.92 14.97 -18.99
CA GLY A 154 14.15 16.16 -19.37
C GLY A 154 13.85 16.22 -20.87
N ILE A 155 12.90 15.38 -21.34
CA ILE A 155 12.57 15.27 -22.77
C ILE A 155 11.42 16.21 -23.15
N SER A 156 10.32 16.23 -22.38
CA SER A 156 9.20 17.13 -22.64
C SER A 156 9.42 18.52 -22.07
N HIS A 157 9.99 18.60 -20.86
CA HIS A 157 10.41 19.85 -20.23
C HIS A 157 11.73 19.67 -19.49
N PRO A 158 12.54 20.74 -19.35
CA PRO A 158 13.71 20.72 -18.48
C PRO A 158 13.30 20.47 -17.03
N ILE A 159 14.14 19.73 -16.30
CA ILE A 159 13.99 19.50 -14.86
C ILE A 159 14.92 20.47 -14.13
N ASN A 160 14.39 21.22 -13.16
CA ASN A 160 15.19 22.16 -12.39
C ASN A 160 16.12 21.39 -11.42
N PRO A 161 17.45 21.57 -11.49
CA PRO A 161 18.38 20.91 -10.58
C PRO A 161 18.10 21.20 -9.11
N ASP A 162 17.69 22.43 -8.76
CA ASP A 162 17.37 22.82 -7.38
C ASP A 162 16.24 21.97 -6.78
N ASP A 163 15.22 21.65 -7.59
CA ASP A 163 14.08 20.82 -7.17
C ASP A 163 14.52 19.37 -6.86
N THR A 164 15.60 18.89 -7.50
CA THR A 164 16.17 17.56 -7.24
C THR A 164 17.21 17.58 -6.12
N PHE A 165 17.95 18.69 -5.99
CA PHE A 165 18.94 18.90 -4.93
C PHE A 165 18.30 18.95 -3.55
N GLU A 166 17.10 19.52 -3.43
CA GLU A 166 16.32 19.54 -2.19
C GLU A 166 16.07 18.11 -1.64
N ILE A 167 15.94 17.14 -2.53
CA ILE A 167 15.62 15.75 -2.18
C ILE A 167 16.89 14.92 -2.00
N LEU A 168 17.91 15.16 -2.82
CA LEU A 168 19.16 14.39 -2.86
C LEU A 168 20.37 15.32 -3.00
N PRO A 169 20.77 16.05 -1.95
CA PRO A 169 21.81 17.08 -2.03
C PRO A 169 23.23 16.53 -2.26
N ASN A 170 23.45 15.22 -2.09
CA ASN A 170 24.76 14.57 -2.18
C ASN A 170 24.77 13.39 -3.16
N ALA A 171 23.92 13.42 -4.18
CA ALA A 171 23.90 12.40 -5.23
C ALA A 171 24.82 12.76 -6.38
N ALA A 172 25.28 11.75 -7.11
CA ALA A 172 25.84 12.03 -8.43
C ALA A 172 24.73 12.22 -9.46
N GLU A 173 24.94 13.14 -10.38
CA GLU A 173 23.88 13.62 -11.25
C GLU A 173 24.23 13.33 -12.71
N ILE A 174 23.32 12.67 -13.42
CA ILE A 174 23.37 12.51 -14.87
C ILE A 174 22.16 13.22 -15.47
N ASP A 175 22.41 14.11 -16.43
CA ASP A 175 21.37 14.81 -17.17
C ASP A 175 21.26 14.26 -18.59
N ILE A 176 20.05 13.88 -18.98
CA ILE A 176 19.70 13.46 -20.34
C ILE A 176 18.59 14.39 -20.84
N LEU A 177 18.91 15.23 -21.82
CA LEU A 177 17.98 16.23 -22.35
C LEU A 177 18.20 16.50 -23.83
N PHE A 178 17.13 16.85 -24.52
CA PHE A 178 17.23 17.49 -25.84
C PHE A 178 17.64 18.95 -25.68
N GLU A 179 18.32 19.52 -26.69
CA GLU A 179 18.60 20.96 -26.74
C GLU A 179 17.32 21.81 -26.64
N LYS A 180 16.23 21.33 -27.24
CA LYS A 180 14.91 21.98 -27.18
C LYS A 180 13.84 20.98 -26.70
N PRO A 181 13.63 20.81 -25.38
CA PRO A 181 12.59 19.95 -24.84
C PRO A 181 11.18 20.38 -25.30
N ASN A 182 10.34 19.41 -25.66
CA ASN A 182 8.96 19.65 -26.08
C ASN A 182 8.10 18.38 -25.90
N GLU A 183 6.82 18.53 -25.58
CA GLU A 183 5.87 17.41 -25.41
C GLU A 183 5.82 16.43 -26.61
N ASP A 184 5.98 16.92 -27.85
CA ASP A 184 6.04 16.11 -29.08
C ASP A 184 7.44 16.09 -29.73
N VAL A 185 8.51 16.24 -28.93
CA VAL A 185 9.89 16.24 -29.47
C VAL A 185 10.27 14.89 -30.08
N VAL A 186 9.72 13.79 -29.53
CA VAL A 186 9.93 12.44 -30.03
C VAL A 186 8.95 12.19 -31.17
N ARG A 187 9.47 12.20 -32.39
CA ARG A 187 8.70 12.10 -33.63
C ARG A 187 8.95 10.78 -34.34
N THR A 188 10.13 10.20 -34.19
CA THR A 188 10.54 9.01 -34.96
C THR A 188 10.95 7.85 -34.06
N LYS A 189 10.88 6.62 -34.58
CA LYS A 189 11.42 5.43 -33.90
C LYS A 189 12.92 5.56 -33.60
N ALA A 190 13.67 6.26 -34.44
CA ALA A 190 15.11 6.44 -34.26
C ALA A 190 15.43 7.28 -33.00
N GLN A 191 14.71 8.39 -32.79
CA GLN A 191 14.86 9.21 -31.58
C GLN A 191 14.47 8.44 -30.31
N LEU A 192 13.42 7.62 -30.40
CA LEU A 192 13.00 6.79 -29.28
C LEU A 192 14.07 5.75 -28.92
N LEU A 193 14.73 5.16 -29.92
CA LEU A 193 15.87 4.27 -29.72
C LEU A 193 17.07 5.01 -29.13
N GLU A 194 17.38 6.21 -29.61
CA GLU A 194 18.46 7.06 -29.11
C GLU A 194 18.30 7.36 -27.60
N ILE A 195 17.10 7.77 -27.17
CA ILE A 195 16.78 7.96 -25.75
C ILE A 195 16.94 6.66 -24.97
N GLY A 196 16.44 5.55 -25.53
CA GLY A 196 16.55 4.23 -24.92
C GLY A 196 17.98 3.76 -24.72
N GLU A 197 18.89 4.05 -25.65
CA GLU A 197 20.31 3.71 -25.51
C GLU A 197 21.02 4.67 -24.54
N ALA A 198 20.69 5.96 -24.55
CA ALA A 198 21.24 6.93 -23.60
C ALA A 198 20.91 6.57 -22.15
N ILE A 199 19.64 6.22 -21.86
CA ILE A 199 19.23 5.84 -20.50
C ILE A 199 19.84 4.51 -20.07
N LYS A 200 19.93 3.54 -21.00
CA LYS A 200 20.58 2.25 -20.72
C LYS A 200 22.05 2.45 -20.38
N GLY A 201 22.75 3.27 -21.16
CA GLY A 201 24.15 3.65 -20.89
C GLY A 201 24.31 4.24 -19.50
N ALA A 202 23.45 5.20 -19.12
CA ALA A 202 23.48 5.79 -17.78
C ALA A 202 23.26 4.75 -16.66
N PHE A 203 22.32 3.81 -16.82
CA PHE A 203 22.12 2.73 -15.84
C PHE A 203 23.32 1.79 -15.77
N ASP A 204 23.89 1.40 -16.92
CA ASP A 204 25.06 0.54 -17.00
C ASP A 204 26.28 1.21 -16.34
N ASP A 205 26.52 2.49 -16.62
CA ASP A 205 27.64 3.26 -16.07
C ASP A 205 27.53 3.43 -14.55
N LEU A 206 26.34 3.73 -14.04
CA LEU A 206 26.11 3.85 -12.60
C LEU A 206 26.26 2.50 -11.89
N SER A 207 25.74 1.42 -12.47
CA SER A 207 25.79 0.09 -11.86
C SER A 207 27.19 -0.52 -11.89
N ASN A 208 27.99 -0.25 -12.94
CA ASN A 208 29.34 -0.80 -13.09
C ASN A 208 30.42 0.00 -12.33
N ASN A 209 30.30 1.32 -12.24
CA ASN A 209 31.33 2.17 -11.62
C ASN A 209 31.21 2.28 -10.09
N ARG A 210 30.15 1.76 -9.47
CA ARG A 210 29.91 1.92 -8.02
C ARG A 210 29.47 0.62 -7.37
N SER A 211 30.41 -0.06 -6.71
CA SER A 211 30.21 -1.33 -6.01
C SER A 211 29.26 -1.29 -4.79
N SER A 212 28.51 -0.21 -4.58
CA SER A 212 27.61 -0.02 -3.44
C SER A 212 26.39 0.88 -3.72
N LEU A 213 26.06 1.16 -4.99
CA LEU A 213 24.81 1.87 -5.31
C LEU A 213 23.63 0.91 -5.16
N ASP A 214 22.86 1.02 -4.08
CA ASP A 214 21.64 0.23 -3.93
C ASP A 214 20.49 0.82 -4.76
N ARG A 215 20.51 2.13 -5.04
CA ARG A 215 19.40 2.86 -5.65
C ARG A 215 19.85 3.94 -6.62
N ILE A 216 19.13 4.05 -7.74
CA ILE A 216 19.21 5.15 -8.70
C ILE A 216 17.87 5.89 -8.69
N HIS A 217 17.92 7.21 -8.56
CA HIS A 217 16.76 8.09 -8.47
C HIS A 217 16.47 8.71 -9.84
N LEU A 218 15.33 8.33 -10.43
CA LEU A 218 14.94 8.77 -11.77
C LEU A 218 13.87 9.85 -11.68
N PHE A 219 14.26 11.09 -12.00
CA PHE A 219 13.36 12.22 -12.19
C PHE A 219 13.06 12.35 -13.68
N ALA A 220 11.79 12.21 -14.07
CA ALA A 220 11.43 12.11 -15.48
C ALA A 220 10.35 13.12 -15.87
N SER A 221 10.66 13.92 -16.88
CA SER A 221 9.72 14.81 -17.59
C SER A 221 9.66 14.31 -19.03
N ILE A 222 8.80 13.31 -19.26
CA ILE A 222 8.73 12.53 -20.49
C ILE A 222 7.29 12.14 -20.83
N GLY A 223 7.03 11.77 -22.09
CA GLY A 223 5.76 11.19 -22.52
C GLY A 223 5.64 9.69 -22.16
N CYS A 224 4.41 9.17 -22.13
CA CYS A 224 4.10 7.77 -21.75
C CYS A 224 4.86 6.72 -22.58
N GLY A 225 5.01 6.95 -23.89
CA GLY A 225 5.76 6.04 -24.78
C GLY A 225 7.25 6.00 -24.44
N VAL A 226 7.86 7.15 -24.12
CA VAL A 226 9.26 7.22 -23.69
C VAL A 226 9.43 6.54 -22.33
N ALA A 227 8.49 6.77 -21.40
CA ALA A 227 8.49 6.13 -20.08
C ALA A 227 8.48 4.60 -20.18
N PHE A 228 7.65 4.05 -21.06
CA PHE A 228 7.64 2.61 -21.33
C PHE A 228 9.00 2.13 -21.86
N VAL A 229 9.62 2.84 -22.82
CA VAL A 229 10.96 2.49 -23.31
C VAL A 229 12.00 2.52 -22.21
N VAL A 230 12.00 3.54 -21.35
CA VAL A 230 12.91 3.60 -20.19
C VAL A 230 12.77 2.33 -19.35
N GLY A 231 11.54 1.91 -19.07
CA GLY A 231 11.25 0.64 -18.39
C GLY A 231 11.92 -0.55 -19.05
N THR A 232 11.78 -0.70 -20.39
CA THR A 232 12.39 -1.83 -21.14
C THR A 232 13.91 -1.88 -21.07
N LYS A 233 14.56 -0.83 -20.60
CA LYS A 233 16.03 -0.76 -20.45
C LYS A 233 16.51 -1.11 -19.05
N ILE A 234 15.59 -1.31 -18.09
CA ILE A 234 15.93 -1.68 -16.72
C ILE A 234 16.10 -3.19 -16.60
N SER A 235 17.34 -3.64 -16.36
CA SER A 235 17.68 -5.04 -16.16
C SER A 235 17.32 -5.52 -14.76
N PRO A 236 16.56 -6.62 -14.62
CA PRO A 236 16.23 -7.19 -13.32
C PRO A 236 17.47 -7.72 -12.59
N ASN A 237 18.55 -8.05 -13.31
CA ASN A 237 19.72 -8.72 -12.72
C ASN A 237 20.96 -7.82 -12.62
N ILE A 238 21.05 -6.75 -13.41
CA ILE A 238 22.28 -5.95 -13.52
C ILE A 238 22.15 -4.61 -12.78
N HIS A 239 21.04 -3.90 -12.97
CA HIS A 239 20.91 -2.52 -12.48
C HIS A 239 20.56 -2.44 -11.00
N SER A 240 20.83 -1.32 -10.34
CA SER A 240 20.32 -1.04 -8.99
C SER A 240 18.79 -0.86 -8.97
N TYR A 241 18.18 -0.73 -7.79
CA TYR A 241 16.76 -0.36 -7.71
C TYR A 241 16.53 1.02 -8.32
N ILE A 242 15.44 1.20 -9.08
CA ILE A 242 15.13 2.51 -9.69
C ILE A 242 13.97 3.14 -8.94
N GLN A 243 14.25 4.22 -8.20
CA GLN A 243 13.22 5.02 -7.56
C GLN A 243 12.67 6.05 -8.55
N THR A 244 11.40 5.95 -8.87
CA THR A 244 10.70 6.93 -9.71
C THR A 244 10.04 8.02 -8.85
N TYR A 245 9.71 9.15 -9.48
CA TYR A 245 9.12 10.32 -8.84
C TYR A 245 7.95 10.90 -9.63
N THR A 246 7.03 11.57 -8.93
CA THR A 246 5.96 12.40 -9.49
C THR A 246 6.23 13.88 -9.21
N TYR A 247 5.89 14.77 -10.16
CA TYR A 247 6.19 16.22 -10.09
C TYR A 247 4.95 17.10 -9.94
N SER A 248 4.89 17.91 -8.87
CA SER A 248 3.83 18.90 -8.64
C SER A 248 4.40 20.27 -8.42
N ARG A 249 3.82 21.24 -9.14
CA ARG A 249 4.13 22.66 -8.97
C ARG A 249 3.65 23.24 -7.64
N THR A 250 2.71 22.58 -6.96
CA THR A 250 2.05 23.10 -5.75
C THR A 250 2.55 22.45 -4.46
N LYS A 251 3.44 21.46 -4.56
CA LYS A 251 4.00 20.73 -3.43
C LYS A 251 5.43 21.18 -3.14
N ASP A 252 5.85 20.95 -1.91
CA ASP A 252 7.19 21.24 -1.39
C ASP A 252 7.62 20.04 -0.52
N PRO A 253 8.62 19.23 -0.92
CA PRO A 253 9.36 19.31 -2.17
C PRO A 253 8.47 19.03 -3.39
N LYS A 254 8.84 19.57 -4.56
CA LYS A 254 8.04 19.42 -5.80
C LYS A 254 7.99 18.00 -6.35
N TYR A 255 8.96 17.15 -5.97
CA TYR A 255 8.97 15.75 -6.36
C TYR A 255 8.70 14.84 -5.15
N THR A 256 7.85 13.84 -5.36
CA THR A 256 7.53 12.83 -4.36
C THR A 256 7.88 11.44 -4.89
N LYS A 257 8.42 10.57 -4.03
CA LYS A 257 8.72 9.17 -4.38
C LYS A 257 7.41 8.49 -4.83
N ALA A 258 7.47 7.76 -5.94
CA ALA A 258 6.30 7.09 -6.52
C ALA A 258 6.41 5.56 -6.44
N LEU A 259 7.29 4.96 -7.25
CA LEU A 259 7.45 3.50 -7.29
C LEU A 259 8.93 3.12 -7.32
N LEU A 260 9.29 2.12 -6.51
CA LEU A 260 10.62 1.50 -6.51
C LEU A 260 10.63 0.27 -7.43
N ILE A 261 11.17 0.44 -8.63
CA ILE A 261 11.23 -0.63 -9.64
C ILE A 261 12.25 -1.69 -9.20
N LYS A 262 11.94 -2.96 -9.50
CA LYS A 262 12.62 -4.19 -9.06
C LYS A 262 12.41 -4.60 -7.60
N ALA A 263 11.77 -3.75 -6.78
CA ALA A 263 11.39 -4.18 -5.44
C ALA A 263 10.48 -5.43 -5.55
N GLN A 264 10.72 -6.40 -4.66
CA GLN A 264 9.72 -7.42 -4.41
C GLN A 264 8.48 -6.69 -3.89
N ILE A 265 7.49 -6.59 -4.76
CA ILE A 265 6.14 -6.24 -4.34
C ILE A 265 5.60 -7.55 -3.82
N ARG A 266 5.14 -7.57 -2.57
CA ARG A 266 4.56 -8.77 -1.97
C ARG A 266 3.50 -9.28 -2.94
N ALA A 267 3.79 -10.41 -3.57
CA ALA A 267 2.91 -10.95 -4.60
C ALA A 267 1.67 -11.44 -3.88
N GLU A 268 0.52 -10.75 -3.97
CA GLU A 268 -0.67 -11.40 -3.40
C GLU A 268 -0.93 -12.65 -4.23
N ARG A 269 -1.06 -13.74 -3.49
CA ARG A 269 -1.36 -15.09 -3.93
C ARG A 269 -2.46 -15.09 -4.99
N LYS A 270 -2.26 -15.87 -6.07
CA LYS A 270 -3.31 -16.10 -7.06
C LYS A 270 -4.51 -16.78 -6.37
N ILE A 271 -5.65 -16.08 -6.34
CA ILE A 271 -6.90 -16.55 -5.76
C ILE A 271 -7.53 -17.58 -6.71
N GLY A 272 -7.66 -18.82 -6.26
CA GLY A 272 -8.32 -19.89 -7.02
C GLY A 272 -9.85 -19.78 -7.00
N GLU A 273 -10.54 -20.58 -7.83
CA GLU A 273 -12.03 -20.56 -7.91
C GLU A 273 -12.70 -20.85 -6.56
N LYS A 274 -12.24 -21.87 -5.83
CA LYS A 274 -12.76 -22.18 -4.48
C LYS A 274 -12.56 -21.05 -3.48
N GLU A 275 -11.45 -20.33 -3.59
CA GLU A 275 -11.15 -19.20 -2.70
C GLU A 275 -12.05 -18.02 -3.04
N ARG A 276 -12.35 -17.83 -4.33
CA ARG A 276 -13.30 -16.82 -4.80
C ARG A 276 -14.71 -17.09 -4.28
N GLU A 277 -15.17 -18.33 -4.25
CA GLU A 277 -16.45 -18.69 -3.62
C GLU A 277 -16.48 -18.34 -2.13
N ILE A 278 -15.38 -18.59 -1.41
CA ILE A 278 -15.26 -18.23 0.02
C ILE A 278 -15.32 -16.72 0.20
N ILE A 279 -14.58 -15.97 -0.62
CA ILE A 279 -14.53 -14.51 -0.56
C ILE A 279 -15.89 -13.90 -0.87
N ASP A 280 -16.54 -14.33 -1.97
CA ASP A 280 -17.85 -13.82 -2.36
C ASP A 280 -18.90 -14.11 -1.26
N ARG A 281 -18.83 -15.29 -0.62
CA ARG A 281 -19.65 -15.62 0.55
C ARG A 281 -19.36 -14.69 1.74
N LEU A 282 -18.10 -14.47 2.08
CA LEU A 282 -17.70 -13.62 3.21
C LEU A 282 -18.11 -12.16 3.00
N ARG A 283 -17.96 -11.65 1.78
CA ARG A 283 -18.42 -10.30 1.40
C ARG A 283 -19.94 -10.17 1.56
N THR A 284 -20.68 -11.20 1.16
CA THR A 284 -22.14 -11.25 1.30
C THR A 284 -22.57 -11.22 2.78
N ILE A 285 -22.02 -12.10 3.63
CA ILE A 285 -22.39 -12.10 5.05
C ILE A 285 -21.95 -10.82 5.77
N SER A 286 -20.85 -10.20 5.34
CA SER A 286 -20.39 -8.91 5.89
C SER A 286 -21.35 -7.78 5.52
N SER A 287 -21.85 -7.79 4.28
CA SER A 287 -22.88 -6.86 3.82
C SER A 287 -24.20 -7.05 4.59
N ASP A 288 -24.62 -8.29 4.81
CA ASP A 288 -25.82 -8.59 5.60
C ASP A 288 -25.67 -8.15 7.05
N GLU A 289 -24.51 -8.43 7.66
CA GLU A 289 -24.22 -8.01 9.04
C GLU A 289 -24.28 -6.49 9.20
N LEU A 290 -23.68 -5.73 8.26
CA LEU A 290 -23.73 -4.27 8.27
C LEU A 290 -25.16 -3.74 8.07
N THR A 291 -25.84 -4.20 7.03
CA THR A 291 -27.11 -3.61 6.61
C THR A 291 -28.31 -4.04 7.46
N GLN A 292 -28.24 -5.19 8.12
CA GLN A 292 -29.31 -5.73 8.95
C GLN A 292 -29.01 -5.54 10.44
N ASN A 293 -27.91 -6.10 10.94
CA ASN A 293 -27.67 -6.21 12.37
C ASN A 293 -26.98 -4.97 12.97
N ILE A 294 -25.88 -4.50 12.35
CA ILE A 294 -25.19 -3.29 12.81
C ILE A 294 -26.10 -2.07 12.71
N ARG A 295 -26.84 -1.93 11.60
CA ARG A 295 -27.81 -0.84 11.43
C ARG A 295 -28.86 -0.85 12.54
N LYS A 296 -29.47 -2.00 12.81
CA LYS A 296 -30.45 -2.14 13.90
C LYS A 296 -29.84 -1.84 15.28
N TYR A 297 -28.62 -2.30 15.54
CA TYR A 297 -27.93 -1.95 16.78
C TYR A 297 -27.62 -0.46 16.87
N THR A 298 -27.30 0.18 15.75
CA THR A 298 -27.05 1.62 15.67
C THR A 298 -28.30 2.42 16.06
N ASP A 299 -29.49 1.97 15.63
CA ASP A 299 -30.77 2.56 16.04
C ASP A 299 -31.04 2.36 17.55
N GLU A 300 -30.80 1.16 18.08
CA GLU A 300 -30.90 0.89 19.52
C GLU A 300 -29.90 1.73 20.33
N ASN A 301 -28.68 1.89 19.82
CA ASN A 301 -27.60 2.66 20.44
C ASN A 301 -27.98 4.15 20.60
N GLU A 302 -28.77 4.71 19.68
CA GLU A 302 -29.32 6.06 19.81
C GLU A 302 -30.17 6.18 21.08
N SER A 303 -31.11 5.25 21.27
CA SER A 303 -31.97 5.26 22.46
C SER A 303 -31.18 5.06 23.76
N MET A 304 -30.11 4.26 23.70
CA MET A 304 -29.24 3.95 24.84
C MET A 304 -28.36 5.14 25.23
N SER A 305 -27.85 5.88 24.26
CA SER A 305 -26.77 6.86 24.44
C SER A 305 -27.24 8.32 24.43
N ARG A 306 -28.46 8.61 23.98
CA ARG A 306 -28.97 9.99 23.92
C ARG A 306 -28.94 10.65 25.31
N GLY A 307 -28.20 11.77 25.41
CA GLY A 307 -28.05 12.53 26.66
C GLY A 307 -27.06 11.92 27.67
N ARG A 308 -26.25 10.94 27.25
CA ARG A 308 -25.20 10.30 28.06
C ARG A 308 -23.87 10.31 27.28
N THR A 309 -22.76 9.99 27.95
CA THR A 309 -21.54 9.65 27.20
C THR A 309 -21.73 8.33 26.45
N TRP A 310 -21.00 8.13 25.35
CA TRP A 310 -21.16 6.94 24.50
C TRP A 310 -21.03 5.62 25.28
N TYR A 311 -20.04 5.52 26.17
CA TYR A 311 -19.82 4.32 26.97
C TYR A 311 -20.84 4.14 28.09
N GLN A 312 -21.43 5.22 28.63
CA GLN A 312 -22.53 5.14 29.60
C GLN A 312 -23.85 4.73 28.96
N GLY A 313 -24.02 4.98 27.66
CA GLY A 313 -25.13 4.42 26.90
C GLY A 313 -25.07 2.89 26.85
N ILE A 314 -23.85 2.35 26.67
CA ILE A 314 -23.61 0.90 26.59
C ILE A 314 -23.59 0.25 27.97
N MET A 315 -22.96 0.90 28.96
CA MET A 315 -22.72 0.38 30.30
C MET A 315 -23.20 1.39 31.36
N PRO A 316 -24.53 1.48 31.63
CA PRO A 316 -25.09 2.51 32.51
C PRO A 316 -24.63 2.44 33.97
N LYS A 317 -24.12 1.28 34.40
CA LYS A 317 -23.66 1.02 35.78
C LYS A 317 -22.16 1.21 35.98
N LEU A 318 -21.42 1.68 34.95
CA LEU A 318 -19.98 1.86 35.03
C LEU A 318 -19.59 2.90 36.09
N GLY A 319 -18.57 2.60 36.90
CA GLY A 319 -18.04 3.52 37.90
C GLY A 319 -17.64 4.88 37.30
N THR A 320 -17.97 5.99 37.97
CA THR A 320 -17.81 7.36 37.45
C THR A 320 -16.36 7.80 37.23
N ALA A 321 -15.40 7.12 37.85
CA ALA A 321 -13.96 7.39 37.67
C ALA A 321 -13.39 6.75 36.39
N ILE A 322 -14.04 5.72 35.84
CA ILE A 322 -13.55 4.96 34.69
C ILE A 322 -13.88 5.71 33.39
N MET A 323 -12.90 5.79 32.49
CA MET A 323 -12.94 6.54 31.24
C MET A 323 -13.33 8.01 31.44
N SER A 324 -12.93 8.57 32.58
CA SER A 324 -13.33 9.93 32.99
C SER A 324 -12.53 11.04 32.32
N GLU A 325 -11.42 10.71 31.65
CA GLU A 325 -10.61 11.66 30.90
C GLU A 325 -11.37 12.23 29.69
N GLU A 326 -11.08 13.50 29.34
CA GLU A 326 -11.79 14.21 28.27
C GLU A 326 -11.67 13.51 26.91
N PHE A 327 -10.53 12.91 26.62
CA PHE A 327 -10.31 12.24 25.34
C PHE A 327 -11.23 11.02 25.16
N TRP A 328 -11.64 10.34 26.24
CA TRP A 328 -12.65 9.27 26.20
C TRP A 328 -14.08 9.83 26.16
N LYS A 329 -14.39 10.82 27.00
CA LYS A 329 -15.73 11.44 27.07
C LYS A 329 -16.18 12.07 25.77
N ASN A 330 -15.25 12.63 25.01
CA ASN A 330 -15.53 13.40 23.80
C ASN A 330 -15.66 12.54 22.53
N LEU A 331 -15.58 11.21 22.63
CA LEU A 331 -15.86 10.32 21.50
C LEU A 331 -17.37 10.29 21.19
N PRO A 332 -17.74 10.15 19.91
CA PRO A 332 -19.14 10.01 19.50
C PRO A 332 -19.73 8.68 19.97
N ALA A 333 -21.04 8.63 20.17
CA ALA A 333 -21.76 7.37 20.21
C ALA A 333 -21.84 6.73 18.81
N LEU A 334 -22.08 5.41 18.75
CA LEU A 334 -22.06 4.68 17.48
C LEU A 334 -23.13 5.19 16.50
N TYR A 335 -24.30 5.57 17.02
CA TYR A 335 -25.39 6.16 16.21
C TYR A 335 -25.05 7.49 15.53
N GLU A 336 -23.99 8.16 15.97
CA GLU A 336 -23.51 9.40 15.36
C GLU A 336 -22.53 9.17 14.21
N THR A 337 -22.12 7.92 13.95
CA THR A 337 -21.24 7.51 12.84
C THR A 337 -22.03 7.30 11.53
N SER A 338 -21.32 7.00 10.43
CA SER A 338 -21.93 6.74 9.12
C SER A 338 -22.57 5.35 8.99
N LEU A 339 -22.29 4.42 9.93
CA LEU A 339 -22.59 2.99 9.75
C LEU A 339 -24.07 2.69 9.44
N LYS A 340 -25.00 3.50 9.94
CA LYS A 340 -26.43 3.35 9.62
C LYS A 340 -26.73 3.52 8.13
N ASP A 341 -25.94 4.30 7.42
CA ASP A 341 -26.14 4.65 6.00
C ASP A 341 -25.17 3.91 5.07
N ASP A 342 -24.25 3.12 5.63
CA ASP A 342 -23.20 2.43 4.90
C ASP A 342 -23.65 1.09 4.29
N SER A 343 -22.91 0.64 3.27
CA SER A 343 -22.99 -0.70 2.69
C SER A 343 -21.60 -1.20 2.27
N PHE A 344 -21.46 -2.47 1.91
CA PHE A 344 -20.25 -2.95 1.22
C PHE A 344 -20.38 -2.77 -0.29
N ASP A 345 -19.24 -2.59 -0.96
CA ASP A 345 -19.15 -2.71 -2.41
C ASP A 345 -18.97 -4.18 -2.80
N MET A 346 -19.87 -4.64 -3.68
CA MET A 346 -19.95 -6.05 -4.10
C MET A 346 -19.20 -6.33 -5.41
N GLU A 347 -18.74 -5.29 -6.10
CA GLU A 347 -18.17 -5.41 -7.45
C GLU A 347 -16.65 -5.31 -7.44
N THR A 348 -16.10 -4.42 -6.62
CA THR A 348 -14.66 -4.17 -6.56
C THR A 348 -13.97 -5.24 -5.72
N LYS A 349 -13.12 -6.03 -6.38
CA LYS A 349 -12.51 -7.24 -5.81
C LYS A 349 -11.09 -7.02 -5.27
N THR A 350 -10.31 -6.12 -5.86
CA THR A 350 -8.90 -5.96 -5.51
C THR A 350 -8.55 -4.51 -5.24
N VAL A 351 -8.09 -4.22 -4.03
CA VAL A 351 -7.69 -2.89 -3.54
C VAL A 351 -6.56 -3.03 -2.52
N ASP A 352 -5.77 -1.97 -2.27
CA ASP A 352 -4.78 -2.01 -1.19
C ASP A 352 -5.48 -1.87 0.18
N GLY A 353 -5.73 -3.00 0.83
CA GLY A 353 -6.43 -3.09 2.12
C GLY A 353 -7.91 -2.75 2.01
N PHE A 354 -8.27 -1.49 2.22
CA PHE A 354 -9.65 -1.02 2.11
C PHE A 354 -9.73 0.50 1.91
N TYR A 355 -10.89 0.97 1.45
CA TYR A 355 -11.27 2.37 1.53
C TYR A 355 -12.78 2.53 1.69
N TRP A 356 -13.19 3.67 2.25
CA TRP A 356 -14.60 4.07 2.31
C TRP A 356 -14.85 5.25 1.38
N SER A 357 -15.86 5.13 0.53
CA SER A 357 -16.24 6.18 -0.41
C SER A 357 -17.74 6.15 -0.69
N LYS A 358 -18.40 7.30 -0.58
CA LYS A 358 -19.85 7.45 -0.85
C LYS A 358 -20.70 6.41 -0.09
N ASN A 359 -20.43 6.25 1.20
CA ASN A 359 -21.09 5.27 2.08
C ASN A 359 -20.89 3.80 1.67
N LYS A 360 -19.84 3.51 0.89
CA LYS A 360 -19.48 2.15 0.50
C LYS A 360 -18.11 1.77 1.03
N TRP A 361 -18.06 0.65 1.73
CA TRP A 361 -16.83 -0.02 2.14
C TRP A 361 -16.32 -0.91 1.01
N VAL A 362 -15.15 -0.58 0.48
CA VAL A 362 -14.44 -1.41 -0.49
C VAL A 362 -13.29 -2.08 0.26
N VAL A 363 -13.35 -3.40 0.36
CA VAL A 363 -12.36 -4.21 1.10
C VAL A 363 -11.76 -5.23 0.15
N ASP A 364 -10.46 -5.46 0.28
CA ASP A 364 -9.69 -6.36 -0.57
C ASP A 364 -10.10 -7.84 -0.42
N ASP A 365 -10.07 -8.58 -1.53
CA ASP A 365 -10.31 -10.02 -1.55
C ASP A 365 -9.29 -10.80 -0.69
N GLY A 366 -8.03 -10.34 -0.66
CA GLY A 366 -6.96 -10.90 0.17
C GLY A 366 -7.28 -10.81 1.66
N PHE A 367 -7.88 -9.71 2.13
CA PHE A 367 -8.34 -9.58 3.50
C PHE A 367 -9.37 -10.66 3.86
N PHE A 368 -10.42 -10.86 3.04
CA PHE A 368 -11.45 -11.86 3.33
C PHE A 368 -10.89 -13.28 3.34
N LEU A 369 -10.01 -13.60 2.39
CA LEU A 369 -9.37 -14.90 2.34
C LEU A 369 -8.48 -15.14 3.57
N SER A 370 -7.70 -14.13 3.96
CA SER A 370 -6.85 -14.18 5.14
C SER A 370 -7.68 -14.32 6.41
N LEU A 371 -8.77 -13.56 6.54
CA LEU A 371 -9.70 -13.65 7.66
C LEU A 371 -10.27 -15.07 7.83
N ASN A 372 -10.70 -15.71 6.74
CA ASN A 372 -11.17 -17.10 6.75
C ASN A 372 -10.07 -18.10 7.15
N ASN A 373 -8.83 -17.83 6.79
CA ASN A 373 -7.71 -18.71 7.10
C ASN A 373 -7.34 -18.65 8.58
N ARG A 374 -7.45 -17.47 9.20
CA ARG A 374 -7.06 -17.22 10.58
C ARG A 374 -8.19 -17.49 11.57
N ILE A 375 -9.43 -17.15 11.22
CA ILE A 375 -10.60 -17.31 12.07
C ILE A 375 -11.49 -18.41 11.50
N LYS A 376 -11.74 -19.46 12.30
CA LYS A 376 -12.51 -20.64 11.87
C LYS A 376 -13.97 -20.60 12.29
N ASP A 377 -14.27 -19.97 13.42
CA ASP A 377 -15.65 -19.85 13.90
C ASP A 377 -16.39 -18.75 13.10
N PRO A 378 -17.51 -19.07 12.42
CA PRO A 378 -18.32 -18.07 11.73
C PRO A 378 -18.80 -16.91 12.63
N VAL A 379 -19.01 -17.17 13.93
CA VAL A 379 -19.42 -16.13 14.88
C VAL A 379 -18.28 -15.13 15.11
N ASP A 380 -17.05 -15.62 15.25
CA ASP A 380 -15.86 -14.79 15.40
C ASP A 380 -15.55 -14.01 14.11
N ILE A 381 -15.85 -14.57 12.93
CA ILE A 381 -15.75 -13.84 11.66
C ILE A 381 -16.69 -12.63 11.65
N LEU A 382 -17.95 -12.80 12.07
CA LEU A 382 -18.87 -11.66 12.15
C LEU A 382 -18.45 -10.66 13.23
N GLN A 383 -17.89 -11.13 14.35
CA GLN A 383 -17.29 -10.26 15.37
C GLN A 383 -16.11 -9.47 14.80
N ALA A 384 -15.23 -10.09 14.01
CA ALA A 384 -14.14 -9.42 13.32
C ALA A 384 -14.63 -8.29 12.40
N ILE A 385 -15.67 -8.55 11.61
CA ILE A 385 -16.29 -7.54 10.73
C ILE A 385 -16.86 -6.37 11.53
N ARG A 386 -17.57 -6.64 12.64
CA ARG A 386 -18.08 -5.57 13.52
C ARG A 386 -16.97 -4.75 14.15
N LEU A 387 -15.93 -5.40 14.68
CA LEU A 387 -14.77 -4.73 15.29
C LEU A 387 -14.06 -3.83 14.26
N PHE A 388 -13.83 -4.34 13.05
CA PHE A 388 -13.28 -3.55 11.94
C PHE A 388 -14.16 -2.32 11.63
N LEU A 389 -15.47 -2.50 11.42
CA LEU A 389 -16.37 -1.40 11.07
C LEU A 389 -16.50 -0.37 12.20
N PHE A 390 -16.58 -0.79 13.46
CA PHE A 390 -16.67 0.12 14.60
C PHE A 390 -15.37 0.92 14.78
N HIS A 391 -14.22 0.29 14.57
CA HIS A 391 -12.91 0.94 14.61
C HIS A 391 -12.81 2.03 13.53
N GLU A 392 -13.08 1.66 12.28
CA GLU A 392 -12.98 2.60 11.16
C GLU A 392 -14.01 3.72 11.25
N ALA A 393 -15.25 3.43 11.68
CA ALA A 393 -16.28 4.43 11.87
C ALA A 393 -15.83 5.57 12.82
N LEU A 394 -15.03 5.25 13.86
CA LEU A 394 -14.47 6.28 14.72
C LEU A 394 -13.41 7.13 14.00
N HIS A 395 -12.55 6.49 13.21
CA HIS A 395 -11.53 7.20 12.43
C HIS A 395 -12.14 8.23 11.49
N TYR A 396 -13.16 7.84 10.73
CA TYR A 396 -13.89 8.73 9.84
C TYR A 396 -14.67 9.81 10.59
N LYS A 397 -15.35 9.47 11.69
CA LYS A 397 -16.22 10.41 12.40
C LYS A 397 -15.46 11.43 13.26
N LYS A 398 -14.46 10.96 14.03
CA LYS A 398 -13.84 11.77 15.10
C LYS A 398 -12.38 12.08 14.83
N HIS A 399 -11.58 11.07 14.49
CA HIS A 399 -10.14 11.28 14.28
C HIS A 399 -9.84 12.06 13.01
N ARG A 400 -10.84 12.19 12.11
CA ARG A 400 -10.69 12.79 10.78
C ARG A 400 -9.54 12.15 10.02
N MET A 401 -9.31 10.86 10.25
CA MET A 401 -8.30 10.08 9.55
C MET A 401 -9.01 9.33 8.43
N ASN A 402 -8.78 9.80 7.20
CA ASN A 402 -9.15 9.10 5.98
C ASN A 402 -7.93 9.06 5.04
N ASN A 403 -8.07 8.40 3.89
CA ASN A 403 -6.99 8.27 2.91
C ASN A 403 -6.38 9.62 2.47
N TYR A 404 -7.11 10.74 2.59
CA TYR A 404 -6.66 12.08 2.21
C TYR A 404 -5.89 12.81 3.32
N THR A 405 -6.18 12.52 4.59
CA THR A 405 -5.50 13.16 5.73
C THR A 405 -4.32 12.34 6.25
N ALA A 406 -4.21 11.06 5.83
CA ALA A 406 -3.16 10.15 6.28
C ALA A 406 -1.84 10.26 5.50
N VAL A 407 -1.79 11.08 4.45
CA VAL A 407 -0.69 11.12 3.46
C VAL A 407 0.66 11.56 4.06
N GLU A 408 0.69 12.24 5.20
CA GLU A 408 1.93 12.66 5.89
C GLU A 408 2.00 12.18 7.35
N ILE A 409 0.91 11.59 7.86
CA ILE A 409 0.84 11.17 9.26
C ILE A 409 1.66 9.90 9.53
N GLY A 410 2.05 9.18 8.47
CA GLY A 410 2.88 7.97 8.53
C GLY A 410 4.22 8.16 9.24
N SER A 411 4.75 9.39 9.24
CA SER A 411 5.98 9.77 9.94
C SER A 411 5.80 9.89 11.46
N PHE A 412 4.57 9.84 11.98
CA PHE A 412 4.23 10.00 13.40
C PHE A 412 3.66 8.69 13.98
N PRO A 413 4.46 7.60 14.06
CA PRO A 413 3.96 6.28 14.45
C PRO A 413 3.31 6.24 15.83
N LYS A 414 3.77 7.06 16.79
CA LYS A 414 3.20 7.12 18.15
C LYS A 414 1.86 7.83 18.25
N LEU A 415 1.65 8.89 17.47
CA LEU A 415 0.35 9.57 17.40
C LEU A 415 -0.69 8.66 16.78
N LEU A 416 -0.28 8.03 15.69
CA LEU A 416 -1.05 7.03 14.98
C LEU A 416 -1.40 5.81 15.86
N GLU A 417 -0.44 5.28 16.61
CA GLU A 417 -0.64 4.19 17.58
C GLU A 417 -1.68 4.59 18.64
N THR A 418 -1.66 5.85 19.10
CA THR A 418 -2.61 6.36 20.09
C THR A 418 -4.03 6.45 19.54
N ALA A 419 -4.18 6.93 18.30
CA ALA A 419 -5.48 7.02 17.65
C ALA A 419 -6.07 5.62 17.36
N ASP A 420 -5.24 4.66 16.94
CA ASP A 420 -5.66 3.27 16.76
C ASP A 420 -6.09 2.63 18.07
N TYR A 421 -5.32 2.82 19.14
CA TYR A 421 -5.68 2.28 20.45
C TYR A 421 -7.03 2.80 20.92
N GLN A 422 -7.30 4.10 20.73
CA GLN A 422 -8.59 4.69 21.05
C GLN A 422 -9.73 4.10 20.22
N ALA A 423 -9.52 3.87 18.91
CA ALA A 423 -10.50 3.26 18.03
C ALA A 423 -10.74 1.77 18.32
N ASP A 424 -9.71 1.03 18.70
CA ASP A 424 -9.81 -0.36 19.12
C ASP A 424 -10.61 -0.50 20.43
N VAL A 425 -10.32 0.32 21.45
CA VAL A 425 -11.09 0.33 22.71
C VAL A 425 -12.55 0.70 22.44
N PHE A 426 -12.79 1.70 21.58
CA PHE A 426 -14.13 2.06 21.14
C PHE A 426 -14.85 0.90 20.45
N ALA A 427 -14.17 0.18 19.54
CA ALA A 427 -14.73 -0.96 18.82
C ALA A 427 -15.09 -2.11 19.77
N ILE A 428 -14.17 -2.49 20.67
CA ILE A 428 -14.37 -3.58 21.62
C ILE A 428 -15.53 -3.28 22.58
N ILE A 429 -15.66 -2.04 23.08
CA ILE A 429 -16.77 -1.66 23.96
C ILE A 429 -18.10 -1.63 23.20
N ASN A 430 -18.12 -1.18 21.95
CA ASN A 430 -19.33 -1.24 21.13
C ASN A 430 -19.71 -2.68 20.77
N GLU A 431 -18.74 -3.57 20.59
CA GLU A 431 -18.97 -5.01 20.41
C GLU A 431 -19.57 -5.64 21.67
N TYR A 432 -19.12 -5.26 22.87
CA TYR A 432 -19.75 -5.65 24.14
C TYR A 432 -21.21 -5.21 24.20
N GLY A 433 -21.49 -3.97 23.81
CA GLY A 433 -22.84 -3.42 23.74
C GLY A 433 -23.73 -4.12 22.74
N TYR A 434 -23.22 -4.35 21.53
CA TYR A 434 -23.90 -5.10 20.48
C TYR A 434 -24.25 -6.50 20.98
N TYR A 435 -23.28 -7.23 21.52
CA TYR A 435 -23.50 -8.60 21.99
C TYR A 435 -24.54 -8.65 23.10
N SER A 436 -24.40 -7.80 24.11
CA SER A 436 -25.31 -7.72 25.26
C SER A 436 -26.75 -7.40 24.86
N LYS A 437 -26.92 -6.56 23.83
CA LYS A 437 -28.22 -6.04 23.40
C LYS A 437 -28.89 -6.91 22.34
N MET A 438 -28.10 -7.42 21.39
CA MET A 438 -28.58 -8.06 20.17
C MET A 438 -28.51 -9.58 20.22
N VAL A 439 -27.58 -10.13 21.02
CA VAL A 439 -27.31 -11.57 21.07
C VAL A 439 -27.78 -12.16 22.39
N LYS A 440 -27.10 -11.84 23.50
CA LYS A 440 -27.45 -12.27 24.87
C LYS A 440 -26.64 -11.50 25.91
N GLU A 441 -27.12 -11.53 27.15
CA GLU A 441 -26.39 -11.00 28.29
C GLU A 441 -25.02 -11.70 28.47
N VAL A 442 -23.98 -10.90 28.75
CA VAL A 442 -22.62 -11.39 28.98
C VAL A 442 -22.48 -11.84 30.43
N SER A 443 -22.45 -13.16 30.66
CA SER A 443 -22.28 -13.73 32.00
C SER A 443 -20.84 -13.67 32.52
N ASN A 444 -19.86 -13.70 31.63
CA ASN A 444 -18.44 -13.63 31.95
C ASN A 444 -17.75 -12.53 31.14
N PRO A 445 -17.64 -11.30 31.69
CA PRO A 445 -16.99 -10.19 30.98
C PRO A 445 -15.53 -10.49 30.62
N GLN A 446 -14.76 -11.13 31.50
CA GLN A 446 -13.35 -11.41 31.24
C GLN A 446 -13.18 -12.25 29.96
N GLU A 447 -13.91 -13.36 29.86
CA GLU A 447 -13.89 -14.24 28.70
C GLU A 447 -14.33 -13.52 27.42
N PHE A 448 -15.37 -12.68 27.50
CA PHE A 448 -15.81 -11.88 26.36
C PHE A 448 -14.72 -10.94 25.85
N PHE A 449 -14.10 -10.15 26.75
CA PHE A 449 -13.10 -9.16 26.34
C PHE A 449 -11.80 -9.83 25.86
N LEU A 450 -11.40 -10.96 26.45
CA LEU A 450 -10.28 -11.76 25.94
C LEU A 450 -10.57 -12.28 24.52
N ASN A 451 -11.77 -12.81 24.27
CA ASN A 451 -12.15 -13.22 22.91
C ASN A 451 -12.16 -12.05 21.93
N ALA A 452 -12.76 -10.92 22.32
CA ALA A 452 -12.82 -9.74 21.46
C ALA A 452 -11.42 -9.21 21.09
N ILE A 453 -10.47 -9.19 22.05
CA ILE A 453 -9.07 -8.82 21.76
C ILE A 453 -8.42 -9.84 20.84
N LYS A 454 -8.62 -11.14 21.08
CA LYS A 454 -8.09 -12.20 20.20
C LYS A 454 -8.60 -12.03 18.77
N VAL A 455 -9.91 -11.90 18.60
CA VAL A 455 -10.55 -11.67 17.29
C VAL A 455 -10.05 -10.37 16.65
N ALA A 456 -9.92 -9.28 17.41
CA ALA A 456 -9.36 -8.03 16.90
C ALA A 456 -7.93 -8.21 16.38
N THR A 457 -7.05 -8.88 17.15
CA THR A 457 -5.66 -9.11 16.73
C THR A 457 -5.55 -10.03 15.51
N GLU A 458 -6.37 -11.08 15.40
CA GLU A 458 -6.41 -11.92 14.21
C GLU A 458 -6.95 -11.16 12.99
N THR A 459 -7.93 -10.28 13.19
CA THR A 459 -8.42 -9.38 12.13
C THR A 459 -7.32 -8.43 11.65
N MET A 460 -6.51 -7.89 12.56
CA MET A 460 -5.34 -7.06 12.21
C MET A 460 -4.33 -7.87 11.40
N TRP A 461 -3.98 -9.09 11.84
CA TRP A 461 -3.10 -9.98 11.09
C TRP A 461 -3.62 -10.30 9.69
N SER A 462 -4.94 -10.33 9.48
CA SER A 462 -5.51 -10.56 8.15
C SER A 462 -5.17 -9.48 7.12
N PHE A 463 -4.73 -8.29 7.55
CA PHE A 463 -4.20 -7.24 6.65
C PHE A 463 -2.69 -7.37 6.38
N ASP A 464 -1.97 -8.18 7.14
CA ASP A 464 -0.52 -8.40 7.00
C ASP A 464 -0.20 -9.78 6.38
N ASP A 465 -1.09 -10.75 6.59
CA ASP A 465 -0.94 -12.14 6.17
C ASP A 465 -1.26 -12.33 4.69
N ASN A 466 -0.19 -12.45 3.92
CA ASN A 466 -0.20 -12.73 2.49
C ASN A 466 0.15 -14.20 2.18
N GLY A 467 0.13 -15.09 3.18
CA GLY A 467 0.51 -16.50 3.06
C GLY A 467 2.02 -16.77 3.10
N ALA A 468 2.83 -15.77 3.48
CA ALA A 468 4.27 -15.89 3.68
C ALA A 468 4.68 -15.19 4.99
N GLY A 469 5.82 -15.60 5.54
CA GLY A 469 6.39 -14.96 6.73
C GLY A 469 6.77 -13.51 6.47
N LEU A 470 6.66 -12.66 7.49
CA LEU A 470 7.04 -11.25 7.41
C LEU A 470 8.56 -11.11 7.46
N GLU A 471 9.13 -10.44 6.46
CA GLU A 471 10.53 -9.98 6.50
C GLU A 471 10.67 -8.64 7.23
N GLU A 472 9.59 -7.86 7.25
CA GLU A 472 9.51 -6.55 7.85
C GLU A 472 8.09 -6.19 8.29
N ILE A 473 8.00 -5.29 9.26
CA ILE A 473 6.75 -4.79 9.81
C ILE A 473 6.86 -3.30 10.12
N GLN A 474 5.80 -2.54 9.86
CA GLN A 474 5.75 -1.13 10.25
C GLN A 474 5.83 -1.02 11.79
N ILE A 475 6.66 -0.10 12.31
CA ILE A 475 6.84 0.07 13.76
C ILE A 475 5.50 0.31 14.47
N ARG A 476 4.63 1.15 13.89
CA ARG A 476 3.26 1.39 14.39
C ARG A 476 2.47 0.08 14.54
N ARG A 477 2.49 -0.79 13.52
CA ARG A 477 1.75 -2.06 13.54
C ARG A 477 2.31 -3.00 14.60
N LEU A 478 3.63 -3.16 14.67
CA LEU A 478 4.26 -3.98 15.71
C LEU A 478 3.89 -3.50 17.12
N ASN A 479 3.97 -2.18 17.37
CA ASN A 479 3.59 -1.63 18.66
C ASN A 479 2.12 -1.90 18.99
N ARG A 480 1.21 -1.76 18.02
CA ARG A 480 -0.22 -2.07 18.21
C ARG A 480 -0.43 -3.53 18.63
N TYR A 481 0.25 -4.49 18.01
CA TYR A 481 0.22 -5.89 18.44
C TYR A 481 0.73 -6.07 19.87
N MET A 482 1.92 -5.53 20.18
CA MET A 482 2.49 -5.64 21.53
C MET A 482 1.56 -5.04 22.60
N ILE A 483 0.94 -3.89 22.32
CA ILE A 483 -0.03 -3.25 23.21
C ILE A 483 -1.23 -4.18 23.45
N TRP A 484 -1.81 -4.77 22.41
CA TRP A 484 -2.99 -5.62 22.57
C TRP A 484 -2.70 -6.96 23.25
N TYR A 485 -1.57 -7.60 22.95
CA TYR A 485 -1.16 -8.81 23.67
C TYR A 485 -0.79 -8.52 25.13
N TRP A 486 -0.20 -7.36 25.43
CA TRP A 486 -0.01 -6.89 26.80
C TRP A 486 -1.34 -6.69 27.53
N GLN A 487 -2.30 -6.01 26.90
CA GLN A 487 -3.62 -5.80 27.50
C GLN A 487 -4.39 -7.11 27.69
N TYR A 488 -4.26 -8.06 26.76
CA TYR A 488 -4.79 -9.41 26.93
C TYR A 488 -4.23 -10.07 28.20
N ALA A 489 -2.91 -10.12 28.34
CA ALA A 489 -2.25 -10.72 29.51
C ALA A 489 -2.65 -10.03 30.81
N ARG A 490 -2.79 -8.69 30.81
CA ARG A 490 -3.30 -7.95 31.97
C ARG A 490 -4.74 -8.27 32.32
N ILE A 491 -5.63 -8.34 31.34
CA ILE A 491 -7.04 -8.70 31.59
C ILE A 491 -7.13 -10.14 32.09
N GLU A 492 -6.33 -11.06 31.57
CA GLU A 492 -6.26 -12.45 32.01
C GLU A 492 -5.87 -12.54 33.50
N GLN A 493 -4.92 -11.72 33.97
CA GLN A 493 -4.43 -11.74 35.34
C GLN A 493 -5.25 -10.88 36.33
N GLU A 494 -5.64 -9.66 35.93
CA GLU A 494 -6.22 -8.63 36.80
C GLU A 494 -7.74 -8.40 36.53
N GLY A 495 -8.24 -8.76 35.35
CA GLY A 495 -9.58 -8.37 34.84
C GLY A 495 -10.74 -9.22 35.35
N LYS A 496 -11.05 -9.14 36.65
CA LYS A 496 -12.07 -9.98 37.32
C LYS A 496 -13.51 -9.57 37.05
N ASN A 497 -13.75 -8.30 36.72
CA ASN A 497 -15.06 -7.73 36.48
C ASN A 497 -15.00 -6.56 35.49
N LEU A 498 -16.16 -6.09 35.05
CA LEU A 498 -16.25 -5.05 34.02
C LEU A 498 -15.48 -3.76 34.39
N ASP A 499 -15.59 -3.30 35.64
CA ASP A 499 -14.88 -2.10 36.11
C ASP A 499 -13.36 -2.28 36.04
N SER A 500 -12.84 -3.43 36.49
CA SER A 500 -11.40 -3.72 36.42
C SER A 500 -10.89 -3.85 34.98
N ILE A 501 -11.67 -4.45 34.08
CA ILE A 501 -11.32 -4.60 32.66
C ILE A 501 -11.26 -3.23 31.97
N LEU A 502 -12.26 -2.39 32.19
CA LEU A 502 -12.28 -1.04 31.61
C LEU A 502 -11.24 -0.12 32.24
N GLY A 503 -10.91 -0.33 33.51
CA GLY A 503 -9.76 0.29 34.16
C GLY A 503 -8.42 -0.06 33.52
N ILE A 504 -8.28 -1.28 32.97
CA ILE A 504 -7.12 -1.70 32.17
C ILE A 504 -7.15 -1.05 30.78
N LEU A 505 -8.30 -1.08 30.09
CA LEU A 505 -8.46 -0.57 28.72
C LEU A 505 -8.43 0.96 28.59
N GLN A 506 -8.69 1.72 29.66
CA GLN A 506 -8.55 3.18 29.60
C GLN A 506 -7.10 3.65 29.58
N GLU A 507 -6.15 2.81 30.02
CA GLU A 507 -4.73 3.13 30.12
C GLU A 507 -3.94 2.46 28.99
N LYS A 508 -3.51 3.27 28.01
CA LYS A 508 -2.61 2.79 26.95
C LYS A 508 -1.21 2.58 27.51
N PRO A 509 -0.63 1.37 27.47
CA PRO A 509 0.77 1.16 27.81
C PRO A 509 1.68 1.82 26.75
N VAL A 510 2.92 2.13 27.13
CA VAL A 510 3.97 2.50 26.19
C VAL A 510 4.96 1.35 26.12
N ILE A 511 5.03 0.70 24.95
CA ILE A 511 5.88 -0.47 24.74
C ILE A 511 6.84 -0.17 23.58
N GLU A 512 8.12 -0.50 23.76
CA GLU A 512 9.15 -0.34 22.74
C GLU A 512 10.08 -1.54 22.65
N LEU A 513 10.41 -1.91 21.41
CA LEU A 513 11.37 -2.95 21.07
C LEU A 513 12.66 -2.31 20.55
N ASN A 514 13.80 -2.69 21.13
CA ASN A 514 15.13 -2.34 20.66
C ASN A 514 15.87 -3.57 20.10
N GLY A 515 16.92 -3.33 19.32
CA GLY A 515 17.81 -4.37 18.79
C GLY A 515 17.53 -4.80 17.33
N LEU A 516 16.43 -4.35 16.72
CA LEU A 516 16.18 -4.51 15.27
C LEU A 516 16.63 -3.29 14.47
N CYS A 517 17.18 -3.52 13.29
CA CYS A 517 17.45 -2.45 12.32
C CYS A 517 16.13 -1.84 11.83
N THR A 518 16.15 -0.54 11.60
CA THR A 518 15.01 0.21 11.08
C THR A 518 15.31 0.72 9.68
N LYS A 519 14.30 0.72 8.80
CA LYS A 519 14.35 1.39 7.50
C LYS A 519 13.18 2.38 7.38
N GLU A 520 13.34 3.37 6.52
CA GLU A 520 12.28 4.30 6.15
C GLU A 520 11.86 4.04 4.69
N GLU A 521 10.56 3.93 4.48
CA GLU A 521 9.96 3.74 3.17
C GLU A 521 8.61 4.47 3.11
N ASN A 522 8.40 5.29 2.09
CA ASN A 522 7.18 6.10 1.90
C ASN A 522 6.73 6.85 3.18
N ASN A 523 7.67 7.54 3.83
CA ASN A 523 7.46 8.28 5.08
C ASN A 523 6.99 7.41 6.27
N ARG A 524 7.19 6.09 6.20
CA ARG A 524 6.87 5.14 7.26
C ARG A 524 8.13 4.43 7.73
N PHE A 525 8.16 4.12 9.02
CA PHE A 525 9.27 3.39 9.63
C PHE A 525 8.92 1.91 9.78
N PHE A 526 9.89 1.06 9.42
CA PHE A 526 9.76 -0.39 9.47
C PHE A 526 10.91 -0.99 10.28
N PHE A 527 10.62 -2.07 11.01
CA PHE A 527 11.64 -2.98 11.49
C PHE A 527 11.95 -4.03 10.43
N VAL A 528 13.23 -4.28 10.19
CA VAL A 528 13.71 -5.41 9.37
C VAL A 528 13.90 -6.60 10.30
N LEU A 529 13.01 -7.58 10.23
CA LEU A 529 12.87 -8.63 11.25
C LEU A 529 14.06 -9.60 11.28
N GLU A 530 14.80 -9.72 10.17
CA GLU A 530 16.02 -10.55 10.08
C GLU A 530 17.30 -9.81 10.46
N LYS A 531 17.27 -8.47 10.53
CA LYS A 531 18.50 -7.66 10.69
C LYS A 531 18.59 -7.07 12.08
N ARG A 532 19.58 -7.52 12.84
CA ARG A 532 19.87 -7.03 14.19
C ARG A 532 20.74 -5.77 14.13
N LYS A 533 20.51 -4.85 15.07
CA LYS A 533 21.51 -3.85 15.47
C LYS A 533 22.64 -4.57 16.21
N GLY A 534 23.82 -3.97 16.32
CA GLY A 534 24.92 -4.52 17.13
C GLY A 534 24.62 -4.64 18.64
N SER A 535 23.40 -4.30 19.07
CA SER A 535 22.87 -4.40 20.43
C SER A 535 21.90 -5.60 20.57
N PRO A 536 21.78 -6.22 21.76
CA PRO A 536 20.80 -7.28 21.98
C PRO A 536 19.36 -6.80 21.79
N LEU A 537 18.43 -7.74 21.61
CA LEU A 537 17.01 -7.41 21.65
C LEU A 537 16.60 -7.06 23.08
N GLU A 538 15.80 -6.01 23.22
CA GLU A 538 15.27 -5.59 24.51
C GLU A 538 13.85 -5.08 24.34
N LEU A 539 13.00 -5.39 25.32
CA LEU A 539 11.64 -4.89 25.41
C LEU A 539 11.56 -4.00 26.65
N ALA A 540 11.00 -2.81 26.48
CA ALA A 540 10.71 -1.87 27.56
C ALA A 540 9.22 -1.55 27.57
N VAL A 541 8.64 -1.55 28.78
CA VAL A 541 7.24 -1.20 29.03
C VAL A 541 7.21 -0.11 30.08
N PHE A 542 6.53 1.00 29.78
CA PHE A 542 6.18 2.02 30.76
C PHE A 542 4.67 1.94 31.04
N HIS A 543 4.33 1.66 32.30
CA HIS A 543 2.97 1.40 32.77
C HIS A 543 2.88 1.72 34.27
N LYS A 544 1.75 2.27 34.76
CA LYS A 544 1.58 2.66 36.18
C LYS A 544 2.73 3.54 36.74
N ASN A 545 3.30 4.40 35.89
CA ASN A 545 4.49 5.23 36.19
C ASN A 545 5.77 4.45 36.51
N GLU A 546 5.85 3.18 36.12
CA GLU A 546 7.01 2.32 36.30
C GLU A 546 7.58 1.91 34.94
N LEU A 547 8.91 1.84 34.85
CA LEU A 547 9.64 1.34 33.68
C LEU A 547 10.13 -0.08 33.97
N VAL A 548 9.59 -1.05 33.24
CA VAL A 548 10.07 -2.44 33.23
C VAL A 548 10.86 -2.65 31.94
N ARG A 549 12.10 -3.14 32.04
CA ARG A 549 12.97 -3.39 30.89
C ARG A 549 13.69 -4.72 31.05
N ASN A 550 13.60 -5.58 30.03
CA ASN A 550 14.34 -6.84 29.97
C ASN A 550 14.96 -7.05 28.58
N GLY A 551 16.11 -7.74 28.53
CA GLY A 551 16.85 -8.04 27.30
C GLY A 551 17.03 -9.54 27.04
N SER A 552 17.56 -9.92 25.87
CA SER A 552 17.79 -11.32 25.47
C SER A 552 18.69 -12.13 26.41
N SER A 553 19.46 -11.47 27.27
CA SER A 553 20.30 -12.09 28.29
C SER A 553 19.55 -12.48 29.57
N SER A 554 18.28 -12.07 29.69
CA SER A 554 17.37 -12.52 30.75
C SER A 554 16.72 -13.86 30.36
N SER A 555 16.08 -14.55 31.31
CA SER A 555 15.32 -15.79 31.08
C SER A 555 14.08 -15.62 30.19
N LEU A 556 13.84 -14.41 29.65
CA LEU A 556 12.68 -14.09 28.84
C LEU A 556 12.98 -14.32 27.35
N PRO A 557 12.12 -15.05 26.62
CA PRO A 557 12.37 -15.43 25.24
C PRO A 557 12.00 -14.29 24.28
N ILE A 558 12.67 -13.13 24.34
CA ILE A 558 12.37 -11.98 23.45
C ILE A 558 12.56 -12.34 21.96
N GLU A 559 13.43 -13.30 21.64
CA GLU A 559 13.54 -13.81 20.27
C GLU A 559 12.22 -14.46 19.79
N ASN A 560 11.42 -15.03 20.70
CA ASN A 560 10.11 -15.56 20.36
C ASN A 560 9.11 -14.46 19.96
N LEU A 561 9.28 -13.24 20.47
CA LEU A 561 8.46 -12.10 20.02
C LEU A 561 8.73 -11.80 18.54
N VAL A 562 10.01 -11.73 18.16
CA VAL A 562 10.38 -11.46 16.75
C VAL A 562 9.97 -12.62 15.86
N GLN A 563 10.20 -13.87 16.28
CA GLN A 563 9.77 -15.04 15.52
C GLN A 563 8.24 -15.12 15.40
N GLY A 564 7.51 -14.85 16.47
CA GLY A 564 6.06 -14.79 16.48
C GLY A 564 5.52 -13.74 15.52
N VAL A 565 6.17 -12.57 15.42
CA VAL A 565 5.80 -11.55 14.42
C VAL A 565 6.10 -12.02 13.00
N LYS A 566 7.26 -12.64 12.75
CA LYS A 566 7.63 -13.18 11.43
C LYS A 566 6.63 -14.23 10.95
N GLU A 567 6.17 -15.09 11.84
CA GLU A 567 5.20 -16.16 11.54
C GLU A 567 3.75 -15.71 11.69
N MET A 568 3.52 -14.49 12.17
CA MET A 568 2.20 -13.99 12.58
C MET A 568 1.52 -14.94 13.58
N ASN A 569 2.29 -15.49 14.51
CA ASN A 569 1.84 -16.40 15.55
C ASN A 569 1.54 -15.61 16.83
N GLY A 570 0.26 -15.27 17.02
CA GLY A 570 -0.20 -14.46 18.15
C GLY A 570 0.03 -15.09 19.51
N GLU A 571 -0.11 -16.40 19.65
CA GLU A 571 0.13 -17.11 20.92
C GLU A 571 1.60 -17.02 21.34
N MET A 572 2.53 -17.13 20.38
CA MET A 572 3.96 -16.97 20.67
C MET A 572 4.31 -15.56 21.18
N ILE A 573 3.66 -14.54 20.64
CA ILE A 573 3.80 -13.15 21.10
C ILE A 573 3.18 -12.99 22.49
N LEU A 574 1.98 -13.56 22.69
CA LEU A 574 1.25 -13.50 23.95
C LEU A 574 2.00 -14.17 25.10
N ASP A 575 2.66 -15.31 24.87
CA ASP A 575 3.47 -16.00 25.88
C ASP A 575 4.65 -15.15 26.37
N VAL A 576 5.26 -14.37 25.47
CA VAL A 576 6.27 -13.37 25.86
C VAL A 576 5.63 -12.30 26.74
N MET A 577 4.47 -11.76 26.33
CA MET A 577 3.80 -10.70 27.11
C MET A 577 3.35 -11.17 28.49
N ARG A 578 2.78 -12.38 28.62
CA ARG A 578 2.43 -13.00 29.92
C ARG A 578 3.62 -13.07 30.87
N SER A 579 4.79 -13.43 30.32
CA SER A 579 6.03 -13.51 31.09
C SER A 579 6.47 -12.13 31.61
N PHE A 580 6.25 -11.06 30.85
CA PHE A 580 6.57 -9.69 31.28
C PHE A 580 5.55 -9.11 32.27
N VAL A 581 4.25 -9.39 32.16
CA VAL A 581 3.25 -8.89 33.13
C VAL A 581 3.44 -9.55 34.51
N SER A 582 4.01 -10.75 34.54
CA SER A 582 4.26 -11.50 35.79
C SER A 582 5.49 -11.02 36.59
N HIS A 583 6.30 -10.11 36.02
CA HIS A 583 7.50 -9.52 36.61
C HIS A 583 7.25 -8.06 36.99
#